data_AF-A0A3D9C4W5-F1
#
_entry.id   AF-A0A3D9C4W5-F1
#
_cell.length_a   1.000
_cell.length_b   1.000
_cell.length_c   1.000
_cell.angle_alpha   90.00
_cell.angle_beta   90.00
_cell.angle_gamma   90.00
#
_symmetry.space_group_name_H-M   'P 1'
#
loop_
_entity.id
_entity.type
_entity.pdbx_description
1 polymer ?
#
loop_
_entity_poly.entity_id
_entity_poly.type
_entity_poly.pdbx_seq_one_letter_code
_entity_poly.pdbx_strand_id
1 'polypeptide(L)'
;MMKKKLANPPSDKRDRELWMQHGVGYIVFENIRKYAIGNIPSEIDETLREAHLKAIDNTIYGMMMQMDGIFNPLENENYHLALQTNIVLYKDGKVIEELNTLDGDGMCMGFHGWIDDDFGNNEIVIPIPEK
;
A
#
# COMPACT_ATOMS: atom_id res chain seq x y z
N MET A 1 3.56 21.07 -4.94
CA MET A 1 2.79 19.83 -4.71
C MET A 1 1.49 20.25 -4.05
N MET A 2 0.33 20.00 -4.67
CA MET A 2 -0.96 20.30 -4.04
C MET A 2 -1.06 19.53 -2.72
N LYS A 3 -1.46 20.20 -1.63
CA LYS A 3 -1.71 19.53 -0.36
C LYS A 3 -2.92 18.61 -0.52
N LYS A 4 -2.80 17.36 -0.08
CA LYS A 4 -3.86 16.35 -0.11
C LYS A 4 -4.29 16.02 1.33
N LYS A 5 -5.54 15.60 1.52
CA LYS A 5 -6.04 15.04 2.78
C LYS A 5 -6.78 13.72 2.51
N LEU A 6 -6.85 12.88 3.54
CA LEU A 6 -7.65 11.66 3.52
C LEU A 6 -9.12 11.99 3.24
N ALA A 7 -9.75 11.26 2.33
CA ALA A 7 -11.18 11.35 2.06
C ALA A 7 -11.99 10.71 3.21
N ASN A 8 -13.31 10.94 3.24
CA ASN A 8 -14.15 10.23 4.18
C ASN A 8 -14.26 8.75 3.78
N PRO A 9 -14.19 7.81 4.74
CA PRO A 9 -14.35 6.39 4.42
C PRO A 9 -15.77 6.07 3.96
N PRO A 10 -15.97 5.05 3.10
CA PRO A 10 -17.29 4.54 2.76
C PRO A 10 -18.10 4.10 3.99
N SER A 11 -19.42 4.25 3.93
CA SER A 11 -20.32 3.82 5.02
C SER A 11 -20.51 2.31 5.07
N ASP A 12 -20.54 1.65 3.91
CA ASP A 12 -20.61 0.19 3.84
C ASP A 12 -19.32 -0.44 4.39
N LYS A 13 -19.45 -1.55 5.14
CA LYS A 13 -18.29 -2.19 5.79
C LYS A 13 -17.31 -2.75 4.78
N ARG A 14 -17.81 -3.48 3.78
CA ARG A 14 -16.96 -4.15 2.79
C ARG A 14 -16.26 -3.13 1.89
N ASP A 15 -16.98 -2.10 1.46
CA ASP A 15 -16.39 -1.01 0.68
C ASP A 15 -15.32 -0.26 1.49
N ARG A 16 -15.54 -0.08 2.80
CA ARG A 16 -14.55 0.56 3.67
C ARG A 16 -13.32 -0.30 3.90
N GLU A 17 -13.48 -1.61 4.05
CA GLU A 17 -12.35 -2.55 4.12
C GLU A 17 -11.46 -2.48 2.87
N LEU A 18 -12.08 -2.50 1.68
CA LEU A 18 -11.37 -2.33 0.40
C LEU A 18 -10.71 -0.96 0.29
N TRP A 19 -11.44 0.09 0.65
CA TRP A 19 -10.92 1.46 0.66
C TRP A 19 -9.71 1.60 1.61
N MET A 20 -9.72 0.94 2.77
CA MET A 20 -8.57 0.92 3.69
C MET A 20 -7.36 0.22 3.07
N GLN A 21 -7.55 -0.91 2.39
CA GLN A 21 -6.47 -1.62 1.69
C GLN A 21 -5.87 -0.78 0.56
N HIS A 22 -6.71 -0.16 -0.27
CA HIS A 22 -6.25 0.79 -1.31
C HIS A 22 -5.60 2.03 -0.72
N GLY A 23 -6.06 2.50 0.44
CA GLY A 23 -5.45 3.59 1.19
C GLY A 23 -4.01 3.29 1.61
N VAL A 24 -3.73 2.06 2.05
CA VAL A 24 -2.36 1.62 2.33
C VAL A 24 -1.55 1.49 1.04
N GLY A 25 -2.13 0.95 -0.02
CA GLY A 25 -1.51 0.94 -1.35
C GLY A 25 -1.05 2.33 -1.80
N TYR A 26 -1.93 3.33 -1.62
CA TYR A 26 -1.61 4.73 -1.91
C TYR A 26 -0.44 5.24 -1.06
N ILE A 27 -0.43 4.96 0.25
CA ILE A 27 0.69 5.34 1.13
C ILE A 27 2.01 4.72 0.67
N VAL A 28 2.01 3.43 0.33
CA VAL A 28 3.19 2.71 -0.15
C VAL A 28 3.68 3.32 -1.47
N PHE A 29 2.81 3.55 -2.43
CA PHE A 29 3.20 4.06 -3.75
C PHE A 29 3.65 5.53 -3.70
N GLU A 30 2.96 6.39 -2.94
CA GLU A 30 3.36 7.79 -2.79
C GLU A 30 4.69 7.96 -2.05
N ASN A 31 4.91 7.17 -1.00
CA ASN A 31 6.05 7.40 -0.11
C ASN A 31 7.26 6.56 -0.47
N ILE A 32 7.07 5.32 -0.93
CA ILE A 32 8.16 4.39 -1.23
C ILE A 32 8.44 4.38 -2.72
N ARG A 33 7.43 4.11 -3.56
CA ARG A 33 7.64 3.97 -5.01
C ARG A 33 8.08 5.28 -5.65
N LYS A 34 7.35 6.37 -5.43
CA LYS A 34 7.72 7.70 -5.99
C LYS A 34 9.07 8.18 -5.49
N TYR A 35 9.39 7.93 -4.22
CA TYR A 35 10.73 8.22 -3.69
C TYR A 35 11.80 7.42 -4.44
N ALA A 36 11.65 6.10 -4.57
CA ALA A 36 12.63 5.25 -5.24
C ALA A 36 12.83 5.65 -6.72
N ILE A 37 11.73 5.92 -7.43
CA ILE A 37 11.77 6.41 -8.82
C ILE A 37 12.50 7.75 -8.92
N GLY A 38 12.24 8.67 -7.98
CA GLY A 38 12.89 9.98 -7.93
C GLY A 38 14.40 9.93 -7.68
N ASN A 39 14.92 8.78 -7.24
CA ASN A 39 16.36 8.53 -7.04
C ASN A 39 17.03 7.78 -8.20
N ILE A 40 16.29 7.43 -9.26
CA ILE A 40 16.89 6.86 -10.47
C ILE A 40 17.72 7.95 -11.16
N PRO A 41 19.02 7.73 -11.47
CA PRO A 41 19.84 8.74 -12.14
C PRO A 41 19.22 9.18 -13.47
N SER A 42 19.32 10.47 -13.80
CA SER A 42 18.71 11.04 -15.00
C SER A 42 19.44 10.69 -16.30
N GLU A 43 20.73 10.37 -16.20
CA GLU A 43 21.66 10.19 -17.32
C GLU A 43 21.78 8.73 -17.81
N ILE A 44 20.93 7.82 -17.36
CA ILE A 44 20.91 6.43 -17.82
C ILE A 44 20.08 6.26 -19.11
N ASP A 45 20.38 5.20 -19.86
CA ASP A 45 19.55 4.82 -21.01
C ASP A 45 18.20 4.21 -20.58
N GLU A 46 17.28 4.10 -21.54
CA GLU A 46 15.92 3.60 -21.30
C GLU A 46 15.90 2.15 -20.83
N THR A 47 16.81 1.30 -21.33
CA THR A 47 16.86 -0.11 -20.92
C THR A 47 17.24 -0.23 -19.44
N LEU A 48 18.23 0.55 -19.00
CA LEU A 48 18.64 0.57 -17.61
C LEU A 48 17.56 1.21 -16.72
N ARG A 49 16.87 2.24 -17.21
CA ARG A 49 15.72 2.84 -16.51
C ARG A 49 14.60 1.84 -16.29
N GLU A 50 14.20 1.09 -17.32
CA GLU A 50 13.20 0.03 -17.18
C GLU A 50 13.62 -1.04 -16.18
N ALA A 51 14.90 -1.43 -16.18
CA ALA A 51 15.42 -2.41 -15.23
C ALA A 51 15.30 -1.91 -13.77
N HIS A 52 15.60 -0.62 -13.53
CA HIS A 52 15.39 0.00 -12.22
C HIS A 52 13.92 0.01 -11.81
N LEU A 53 13.00 0.40 -12.71
CA LEU A 53 11.57 0.40 -12.43
C LEU A 53 11.07 -1.00 -12.07
N LYS A 54 11.42 -2.02 -12.86
CA LYS A 54 11.09 -3.42 -12.58
C LYS A 54 11.65 -3.89 -11.23
N ALA A 55 12.88 -3.51 -10.89
CA ALA A 55 13.48 -3.88 -9.61
C ALA A 55 12.75 -3.22 -8.42
N ILE A 56 12.36 -1.95 -8.55
CA ILE A 56 11.56 -1.24 -7.54
C ILE A 56 10.21 -1.93 -7.36
N ASP A 57 9.50 -2.19 -8.45
CA ASP A 57 8.17 -2.79 -8.44
C ASP A 57 8.21 -4.21 -7.83
N ASN A 58 9.18 -5.04 -8.22
CA ASN A 58 9.39 -6.37 -7.64
C ASN A 58 9.70 -6.31 -6.13
N THR A 59 10.46 -5.32 -5.68
CA THR A 59 10.80 -5.15 -4.26
C THR A 59 9.58 -4.76 -3.44
N ILE A 60 8.77 -3.82 -3.95
CA ILE A 60 7.53 -3.41 -3.30
C ILE A 60 6.53 -4.58 -3.26
N TYR A 61 6.39 -5.31 -4.37
CA TYR A 61 5.54 -6.49 -4.42
C TYR A 61 5.98 -7.57 -3.42
N GLY A 62 7.29 -7.84 -3.33
CA GLY A 62 7.85 -8.76 -2.33
C GLY A 62 7.58 -8.34 -0.89
N MET A 63 7.69 -7.04 -0.59
CA MET A 63 7.33 -6.49 0.72
C MET A 63 5.83 -6.67 1.01
N MET A 64 4.96 -6.43 0.03
CA MET A 64 3.52 -6.61 0.20
C MET A 64 3.13 -8.07 0.41
N MET A 65 3.75 -9.02 -0.29
CA MET A 65 3.58 -10.45 -0.03
C MET A 65 3.89 -10.78 1.43
N GLN A 66 4.97 -10.22 1.98
CA GLN A 66 5.31 -10.41 3.39
C GLN A 66 4.24 -9.84 4.33
N MET A 67 3.68 -8.65 4.02
CA MET A 67 2.61 -8.05 4.81
C MET A 67 1.32 -8.89 4.76
N ASP A 68 1.02 -9.51 3.63
CA ASP A 68 -0.13 -10.41 3.45
C ASP A 68 0.10 -11.82 4.01
N GLY A 69 1.24 -12.09 4.66
CA GLY A 69 1.52 -13.41 5.23
C GLY A 69 2.05 -14.44 4.25
N ILE A 70 2.37 -14.05 3.02
CA ILE A 70 2.84 -14.93 1.95
C ILE A 70 4.35 -15.14 2.11
N PHE A 71 4.74 -15.92 3.11
CA PHE A 71 6.13 -16.27 3.38
C PHE A 71 6.26 -17.65 4.03
N ASN A 72 7.47 -18.22 3.93
CA ASN A 72 7.78 -19.47 4.62
C ASN A 72 7.85 -19.22 6.14
N PRO A 73 7.14 -19.99 6.96
CA PRO A 73 7.12 -19.78 8.39
C PRO A 73 8.52 -20.02 9.00
N LEU A 74 8.88 -19.22 10.00
CA LEU A 74 10.03 -19.51 10.84
C LEU A 74 9.52 -20.16 12.13
N GLU A 75 9.52 -21.49 12.16
CA GLU A 75 8.94 -22.26 13.26
C GLU A 75 9.76 -23.50 13.61
N ASN A 76 9.53 -24.03 14.81
CA ASN A 76 9.99 -25.33 15.29
C ASN A 76 8.88 -26.00 16.10
N GLU A 77 9.17 -27.13 16.73
CA GLU A 77 8.19 -27.93 17.51
C GLU A 77 7.45 -27.15 18.61
N ASN A 78 8.01 -26.04 19.10
CA ASN A 78 7.48 -25.29 20.24
C ASN A 78 7.12 -23.83 19.91
N TYR A 79 7.65 -23.27 18.83
CA TYR A 79 7.57 -21.83 18.55
C TYR A 79 7.34 -21.54 17.09
N HIS A 80 6.59 -20.47 16.81
CA HIS A 80 6.40 -19.89 15.50
C HIS A 80 6.64 -18.38 15.58
N LEU A 81 7.42 -17.84 14.63
CA LEU A 81 7.64 -16.40 14.48
C LEU A 81 6.88 -15.88 13.26
N ALA A 82 5.97 -14.93 13.49
CA ALA A 82 5.21 -14.25 12.46
C ALA A 82 5.53 -12.76 12.43
N LEU A 83 5.58 -12.18 11.22
CA LEU A 83 5.40 -10.74 11.04
C LEU A 83 3.91 -10.49 10.75
N GLN A 84 3.27 -9.65 11.56
CA GLN A 84 1.87 -9.29 11.40
C GLN A 84 1.77 -7.79 11.11
N THR A 85 0.89 -7.43 10.18
CA THR A 85 0.64 -6.03 9.84
C THR A 85 -0.86 -5.75 9.96
N ASN A 86 -1.20 -4.62 10.57
CA ASN A 86 -2.59 -4.19 10.68
C ASN A 86 -2.79 -2.86 9.96
N ILE A 87 -3.91 -2.73 9.27
CA ILE A 87 -4.38 -1.46 8.71
C ILE A 87 -5.38 -0.87 9.70
N VAL A 88 -5.09 0.31 10.23
CA VAL A 88 -5.88 0.91 11.31
C VAL A 88 -6.45 2.25 10.88
N LEU A 89 -7.77 2.39 10.97
CA LEU A 89 -8.47 3.64 10.71
C LEU A 89 -8.85 4.33 12.03
N TYR A 90 -8.45 5.60 12.14
CA TYR A 90 -8.72 6.42 13.30
C TYR A 90 -9.76 7.51 13.00
N LYS A 91 -10.59 7.81 14.00
CA LYS A 91 -11.45 8.99 14.05
C LYS A 91 -11.36 9.61 15.43
N ASP A 92 -11.02 10.91 15.49
CA ASP A 92 -10.89 11.66 16.74
C ASP A 92 -9.96 10.97 17.77
N GLY A 93 -8.85 10.40 17.28
CA GLY A 93 -7.86 9.69 18.09
C GLY A 93 -8.27 8.29 18.56
N LYS A 94 -9.44 7.79 18.13
CA LYS A 94 -9.93 6.45 18.46
C LYS A 94 -9.90 5.55 17.24
N VAL A 95 -9.50 4.30 17.43
CA VAL A 95 -9.62 3.27 16.40
C VAL A 95 -11.10 3.02 16.15
N ILE A 96 -11.53 3.15 14.89
CA ILE A 96 -12.89 2.82 14.46
C ILE A 96 -12.94 1.54 13.63
N GLU A 97 -11.82 1.14 13.04
CA GLU A 97 -11.67 -0.12 12.32
C GLU A 97 -10.21 -0.55 12.26
N GLU A 98 -9.99 -1.86 12.29
CA GLU A 98 -8.69 -2.48 12.19
C GLU A 98 -8.81 -3.73 11.32
N LEU A 99 -7.92 -3.86 10.34
CA LEU A 99 -7.83 -5.00 9.44
C LEU A 99 -6.51 -5.70 9.67
N ASN A 100 -6.57 -6.98 10.02
CA ASN A 100 -5.41 -7.85 9.96
C ASN A 100 -5.16 -8.19 8.48
N THR A 101 -3.98 -7.87 7.95
CA THR A 101 -3.66 -8.13 6.54
C THR A 101 -3.53 -9.61 6.22
N LEU A 102 -3.45 -10.47 7.23
CA LEU A 102 -3.50 -11.93 7.08
C LEU A 102 -4.93 -12.45 6.84
N ASP A 103 -5.94 -11.65 7.15
CA ASP A 103 -7.35 -12.01 7.03
C ASP A 103 -7.99 -11.24 5.85
N GLY A 104 -8.46 -11.97 4.83
CA GLY A 104 -9.15 -11.39 3.67
C GLY A 104 -8.47 -11.66 2.33
N ASP A 105 -8.72 -10.80 1.34
CA ASP A 105 -8.26 -11.00 -0.05
C ASP A 105 -6.76 -10.69 -0.27
N GLY A 106 -6.11 -10.05 0.71
CA GLY A 106 -4.71 -9.60 0.62
C GLY A 106 -4.53 -8.30 -0.19
N MET A 107 -3.61 -7.45 0.25
CA MET A 107 -3.27 -6.19 -0.42
C MET A 107 -2.65 -6.40 -1.80
N CYS A 108 -2.00 -7.55 -2.04
CA CYS A 108 -1.37 -7.91 -3.31
C CYS A 108 -2.35 -7.85 -4.50
N MET A 109 -3.65 -8.05 -4.27
CA MET A 109 -4.68 -7.95 -5.30
C MET A 109 -4.75 -6.55 -5.94
N GLY A 110 -4.45 -5.49 -5.18
CA GLY A 110 -4.49 -4.11 -5.67
C GLY A 110 -3.23 -3.67 -6.41
N PHE A 111 -2.11 -4.38 -6.28
CA PHE A 111 -0.79 -3.93 -6.74
C PHE A 111 -0.76 -3.51 -8.20
N HIS A 112 -1.37 -4.31 -9.08
CA HIS A 112 -1.37 -4.04 -10.52
C HIS A 112 -2.11 -2.75 -10.85
N GLY A 113 -3.25 -2.47 -10.19
CA GLY A 113 -3.99 -1.22 -10.37
C GLY A 113 -3.19 -0.02 -9.85
N TRP A 114 -2.50 -0.16 -8.72
CA TRP A 114 -1.74 0.94 -8.11
C TRP A 114 -0.55 1.41 -8.96
N ILE A 115 0.05 0.52 -9.76
CA ILE A 115 1.06 0.90 -10.76
C ILE A 115 0.52 1.94 -11.73
N ASP A 116 -0.75 1.81 -12.09
CA ASP A 116 -1.46 2.66 -13.03
C ASP A 116 -2.23 3.82 -12.32
N ASP A 117 -1.90 4.11 -11.06
CA ASP A 117 -2.55 5.13 -10.21
C ASP A 117 -4.06 4.84 -9.96
N ASP A 118 -4.49 3.58 -10.14
CA ASP A 118 -5.85 3.12 -9.88
C ASP A 118 -5.98 2.53 -8.47
N PHE A 119 -6.53 3.33 -7.55
CA PHE A 119 -6.79 2.95 -6.16
C PHE A 119 -8.26 2.58 -5.90
N GLY A 120 -8.97 2.11 -6.94
CA GLY A 120 -10.35 1.67 -6.87
C GLY A 120 -11.37 2.81 -6.95
N ASN A 121 -12.64 2.46 -6.75
CA ASN A 121 -13.78 3.34 -7.07
C ASN A 121 -14.03 4.47 -6.05
N ASN A 122 -13.50 4.35 -4.83
CA ASN A 122 -13.69 5.33 -3.78
C ASN A 122 -12.41 6.15 -3.60
N GLU A 123 -12.53 7.47 -3.63
CA GLU A 123 -11.36 8.36 -3.48
C GLU A 123 -10.65 8.11 -2.15
N ILE A 124 -9.32 7.90 -2.20
CA ILE A 124 -8.48 7.83 -0.99
C ILE A 124 -8.13 9.24 -0.50
N VAL A 125 -7.85 10.13 -1.43
CA VAL A 125 -7.33 11.48 -1.16
C VAL A 125 -8.12 12.52 -1.93
N ILE A 126 -8.36 13.66 -1.28
CA ILE A 126 -8.99 14.84 -1.89
C ILE A 126 -8.07 16.06 -1.80
N PRO A 127 -8.10 16.96 -2.80
CA PRO A 127 -7.30 18.17 -2.80
C PRO A 127 -7.70 19.10 -1.63
N ILE A 128 -6.71 19.74 -1.04
CA ILE A 128 -6.94 20.85 -0.11
C ILE A 128 -6.94 22.14 -0.95
N PRO A 129 -8.05 22.91 -0.98
CA PRO A 129 -8.11 24.17 -1.70
C PRO A 129 -7.00 25.12 -1.27
N GLU A 130 -6.31 25.73 -2.23
CA GLU A 130 -5.42 26.86 -1.94
C GLU A 130 -6.30 28.05 -1.53
N LYS A 131 -5.95 28.68 -0.40
CA LYS A 131 -6.65 29.86 0.12
C LYS A 131 -6.28 31.10 -0.67
#